data_AF-A0A4W3J1Y0-F1
#
_entry.id   AF-A0A4W3J1Y0-F1
#
_cell.length_a   1.000
_cell.length_b   1.000
_cell.length_c   1.000
_cell.angle_alpha   90.00
_cell.angle_beta   90.00
_cell.angle_gamma   90.00
#
_symmetry.space_group_name_H-M   'P 1'
#
loop_
_entity.id
_entity.type
_entity.pdbx_description
1 polymer ?
#
loop_
_entity_poly.entity_id
_entity_poly.type
_entity_poly.pdbx_seq_one_letter_code
_entity_poly.pdbx_strand_id
1 'polypeptide(L)'
;SSLGKYCHPICVLFLYSSQMNTNSRVRMSVRIMRWLCFADVCGGVLTGLSGLLSSPQYPDNYPNNAECRWVMQVSNSTVVSLVFYDFQLEKSEDCSFDYVSLFDGPSVSHRHLGHFCGGTKPPDIVSSTNQLLLVFKSDFNIGGRGFKASYFSGECQQVFTAITGNFSSPRYPNIYPNNINCHWTVQQPPGYRVKVQFLHFELEARDSLSDACDYDFVAIFDGDTLLGKWCGQDQPPSLLSSGNRLLFVLSADRKSASRGFHVSYAGGKQNT
;
A
#
# COMPACT_ATOMS: atom_id res chain seq x y z
N SER A 1 -16.53 19.83 -23.84
CA SER A 1 -15.68 19.83 -22.64
C SER A 1 -16.50 20.16 -21.40
N SER A 2 -17.18 19.17 -20.83
CA SER A 2 -17.87 19.33 -19.54
C SER A 2 -17.31 18.31 -18.56
N LEU A 3 -16.30 18.73 -17.79
CA LEU A 3 -15.94 18.03 -16.56
C LEU A 3 -17.15 18.14 -15.63
N GLY A 4 -17.76 16.99 -15.28
CA GLY A 4 -18.81 16.93 -14.28
C GLY A 4 -18.29 17.48 -12.96
N LYS A 5 -18.95 18.48 -12.40
CA LYS A 5 -18.62 19.02 -11.07
C LYS A 5 -19.59 18.41 -10.07
N TYR A 6 -19.10 17.61 -9.14
CA TYR A 6 -19.87 17.20 -7.97
C TYR A 6 -19.67 18.24 -6.86
N CYS A 7 -20.77 18.66 -6.25
CA CYS A 7 -20.81 19.72 -5.26
C CYS A 7 -21.38 19.11 -3.96
N HIS A 8 -20.60 19.11 -2.86
CA HIS A 8 -21.02 18.57 -1.57
C HIS A 8 -21.42 19.71 -0.61
N PRO A 9 -22.49 19.59 0.20
CA PRO A 9 -22.77 20.56 1.26
C PRO A 9 -21.81 20.33 2.43
N ILE A 10 -20.98 21.32 2.76
CA ILE A 10 -20.22 21.32 4.01
C ILE A 10 -21.02 22.09 5.06
N CYS A 11 -21.39 21.41 6.14
CA CYS A 11 -21.98 22.02 7.32
C CYS A 11 -20.84 22.65 8.14
N VAL A 12 -20.57 23.94 7.97
CA VAL A 12 -19.59 24.63 8.82
C VAL A 12 -20.26 24.94 10.17
N LEU A 13 -20.08 24.05 11.14
CA LEU A 13 -20.45 24.26 12.54
C LEU A 13 -19.58 25.36 13.13
N PHE A 14 -20.07 26.60 13.10
CA PHE A 14 -19.54 27.67 13.94
C PHE A 14 -20.23 27.61 15.30
N LEU A 15 -19.48 27.30 16.35
CA LEU A 15 -19.92 27.53 17.73
C LEU A 15 -20.05 29.05 17.93
N TYR A 16 -21.28 29.55 18.07
CA TYR A 16 -21.52 30.91 18.55
C TYR A 16 -21.86 30.86 20.03
N SER A 17 -21.05 31.54 20.84
CA SER A 17 -21.41 31.92 22.21
C SER A 17 -22.44 33.05 22.13
N SER A 18 -23.64 32.84 22.67
CA SER A 18 -24.61 33.92 22.89
C SER A 18 -24.47 34.46 24.31
N GLN A 19 -23.88 35.65 24.45
CA GLN A 19 -24.08 36.48 25.64
C GLN A 19 -25.37 37.25 25.45
N MET A 20 -26.35 37.05 26.35
CA MET A 20 -27.59 37.82 26.38
C MET A 20 -27.31 39.20 26.95
N ASN A 21 -27.72 40.25 26.23
CA ASN A 21 -27.88 41.57 26.81
C ASN A 21 -29.21 42.18 26.37
N THR A 22 -29.87 42.83 27.32
CA THR A 22 -31.22 43.41 27.22
C THR A 22 -31.22 44.63 26.29
N ASN A 23 -32.33 44.79 25.54
CA ASN A 23 -32.53 45.71 24.40
C ASN A 23 -31.72 45.38 23.13
N SER A 24 -32.36 44.73 22.14
CA SER A 24 -32.22 45.06 20.70
C SER A 24 -32.94 44.06 19.76
N ARG A 25 -33.34 44.59 18.60
CA ARG A 25 -34.07 43.94 17.49
C ARG A 25 -33.46 42.59 17.06
N VAL A 26 -34.32 41.62 16.76
CA VAL A 26 -33.94 40.32 16.16
C VAL A 26 -33.42 40.54 14.73
N ARG A 27 -32.13 40.29 14.49
CA ARG A 27 -31.56 40.21 13.14
C ARG A 27 -31.66 38.77 12.63
N MET A 28 -32.55 38.53 11.68
CA MET A 28 -32.60 37.26 10.95
C MET A 28 -31.51 37.29 9.87
N SER A 29 -30.49 36.43 10.00
CA SER A 29 -29.38 36.35 9.05
C SER A 29 -29.60 35.17 8.12
N VAL A 30 -29.78 35.43 6.82
CA VAL A 30 -29.81 34.41 5.77
C VAL A 30 -28.36 34.04 5.43
N ARG A 31 -27.96 32.78 5.65
CA ARG A 31 -26.65 32.26 5.23
C ARG A 31 -26.80 31.54 3.90
N ILE A 32 -26.16 32.06 2.87
CA ILE A 32 -26.02 31.39 1.57
C ILE A 32 -25.01 30.25 1.75
N MET A 33 -25.46 29.02 1.56
CA MET A 33 -24.57 27.85 1.56
C MET A 33 -23.74 27.91 0.28
N ARG A 34 -22.44 28.19 0.42
CA ARG A 34 -21.54 28.30 -0.73
C ARG A 34 -21.03 26.91 -1.08
N TRP A 35 -21.44 26.40 -2.23
CA TRP A 35 -20.96 25.14 -2.75
C TRP A 35 -19.51 25.32 -3.23
N LEU A 36 -18.56 24.60 -2.63
CA LEU A 36 -17.22 24.45 -3.18
C LEU A 36 -17.26 23.25 -4.13
N CYS A 37 -17.28 23.53 -5.43
CA CYS A 37 -17.12 22.50 -6.44
C CYS A 37 -15.62 22.28 -6.66
N PHE A 38 -15.11 21.12 -6.24
CA PHE A 38 -13.76 20.67 -6.60
C PHE A 38 -13.82 20.09 -8.02
N ALA A 39 -12.81 20.36 -8.85
CA ALA A 39 -12.60 19.53 -10.04
C ALA A 39 -12.23 18.13 -9.54
N ASP A 40 -12.80 17.07 -10.12
CA ASP A 40 -12.38 15.69 -9.87
C ASP A 40 -10.93 15.52 -10.35
N VAL A 41 -9.98 15.91 -9.50
CA VAL A 41 -8.56 15.64 -9.71
C VAL A 41 -8.28 14.29 -9.07
N CYS A 42 -8.45 13.23 -9.84
CA CYS A 42 -8.00 11.90 -9.48
C CYS A 42 -6.63 11.61 -10.12
N GLY A 43 -5.81 10.81 -9.43
CA GLY A 43 -4.43 10.55 -9.85
C GLY A 43 -3.39 11.28 -9.00
N GLY A 44 -2.18 11.41 -9.56
CA GLY A 44 -1.03 12.05 -8.92
C GLY A 44 0.22 11.18 -8.96
N VAL A 45 1.28 11.68 -8.33
CA VAL A 45 2.52 10.91 -8.14
C VAL A 45 2.44 10.21 -6.79
N LEU A 46 2.52 8.87 -6.81
CA LEU A 46 2.56 8.04 -5.62
C LEU A 46 4.01 7.68 -5.33
N THR A 47 4.53 8.18 -4.21
CA THR A 47 5.88 7.90 -3.74
C THR A 47 5.86 7.02 -2.50
N GLY A 48 6.85 6.16 -2.34
CA GLY A 48 7.02 5.32 -1.16
C GLY A 48 7.33 3.88 -1.53
N LEU A 49 7.57 3.05 -0.51
CA LEU A 49 7.86 1.62 -0.70
C LEU A 49 6.61 0.80 -1.04
N SER A 50 5.43 1.34 -0.77
CA SER A 50 4.15 0.77 -1.20
C SER A 50 3.06 1.83 -1.13
N GLY A 51 1.93 1.55 -1.76
CA GLY A 51 0.73 2.36 -1.59
C GLY A 51 -0.49 1.72 -2.25
N LEU A 52 -1.66 2.17 -1.81
CA LEU A 52 -2.96 1.74 -2.31
C LEU A 52 -3.50 2.78 -3.30
N LEU A 53 -4.13 2.32 -4.38
CA LEU A 53 -4.83 3.16 -5.35
C LEU A 53 -6.12 2.48 -5.81
N SER A 54 -7.12 3.28 -6.12
CA SER A 54 -8.41 2.80 -6.60
C SER A 54 -9.02 3.78 -7.60
N SER A 55 -10.00 3.31 -8.36
CA SER A 55 -10.87 4.18 -9.14
C SER A 55 -11.58 5.19 -8.23
N PRO A 56 -11.99 6.36 -8.76
CA PRO A 56 -12.80 7.31 -8.00
C PRO A 56 -14.08 6.64 -7.48
N GLN A 57 -14.50 7.03 -6.28
CA GLN A 57 -15.73 6.55 -5.62
C GLN A 57 -15.75 5.06 -5.22
N TYR A 58 -14.69 4.28 -5.47
CA TYR A 58 -14.61 2.88 -5.05
C TYR A 58 -14.97 2.70 -3.55
N PRO A 59 -15.85 1.75 -3.17
CA PRO A 59 -16.38 0.65 -3.97
C PRO A 59 -17.67 0.94 -4.76
N ASP A 60 -18.16 2.18 -4.74
CA ASP A 60 -19.28 2.61 -5.58
C ASP A 60 -18.83 2.72 -7.04
N ASN A 61 -19.80 2.87 -7.95
CA ASN A 61 -19.49 2.97 -9.37
C ASN A 61 -18.64 4.21 -9.66
N TYR A 62 -17.62 4.05 -10.50
CA TYR A 62 -16.81 5.20 -10.93
C TYR A 62 -17.64 6.17 -11.79
N PRO A 63 -17.29 7.47 -11.79
CA PRO A 63 -17.97 8.46 -12.60
C PRO A 63 -17.68 8.26 -14.10
N ASN A 64 -18.65 8.62 -14.93
CA ASN A 64 -18.51 8.68 -16.38
C ASN A 64 -17.57 9.84 -16.78
N ASN A 65 -16.88 9.71 -17.91
CA ASN A 65 -15.92 10.67 -18.46
C ASN A 65 -14.75 10.99 -17.51
N ALA A 66 -14.37 10.02 -16.67
CA ALA A 66 -13.24 10.14 -15.78
C ALA A 66 -11.94 9.94 -16.56
N GLU A 67 -10.90 10.69 -16.20
CA GLU A 67 -9.54 10.43 -16.63
C GLU A 67 -8.60 10.61 -15.44
N CYS A 68 -8.05 9.50 -14.94
CA CYS A 68 -7.16 9.50 -13.78
C CYS A 68 -5.80 8.94 -14.19
N ARG A 69 -4.73 9.53 -13.65
CA ARG A 69 -3.35 9.13 -13.96
C ARG A 69 -2.53 9.03 -12.69
N TRP A 70 -2.03 7.83 -12.38
CA TRP A 70 -1.14 7.60 -11.24
C TRP A 70 0.25 7.24 -11.72
N VAL A 71 1.23 8.06 -11.38
CA VAL A 71 2.65 7.74 -11.57
C VAL A 71 3.15 7.17 -10.26
N MET A 72 3.36 5.86 -10.21
CA MET A 72 4.03 5.20 -9.09
C MET A 72 5.53 5.39 -9.26
N GLN A 73 6.19 5.95 -8.26
CA GLN A 73 7.61 6.25 -8.27
C GLN A 73 8.26 5.69 -7.00
N VAL A 74 9.13 4.71 -7.20
CA VAL A 74 9.97 4.12 -6.15
C VAL A 74 11.41 4.61 -6.32
N SER A 75 12.29 4.20 -5.41
CA SER A 75 13.73 4.51 -5.49
C SER A 75 14.34 4.04 -6.80
N ASN A 76 15.33 4.78 -7.32
CA ASN A 76 15.95 4.52 -8.62
C ASN A 76 16.66 3.15 -8.70
N SER A 77 16.93 2.50 -7.57
CA SER A 77 17.58 1.18 -7.50
C SER A 77 16.63 0.00 -7.67
N THR A 78 15.31 0.22 -7.78
CA THR A 78 14.33 -0.88 -7.84
C THR A 78 13.19 -0.63 -8.80
N VAL A 79 12.31 -1.62 -8.87
CA VAL A 79 11.16 -1.67 -9.77
C VAL A 79 9.85 -1.58 -9.01
N VAL A 80 8.80 -1.17 -9.69
CA VAL A 80 7.42 -1.13 -9.21
C VAL A 80 6.74 -2.45 -9.52
N SER A 81 6.20 -3.11 -8.49
CA SER A 81 5.26 -4.22 -8.62
C SER A 81 3.84 -3.75 -8.36
N LEU A 82 2.92 -3.90 -9.31
CA LEU A 82 1.51 -3.53 -9.20
C LEU A 82 0.62 -4.77 -9.15
N VAL A 83 -0.31 -4.80 -8.18
CA VAL A 83 -1.24 -5.91 -7.95
C VAL A 83 -2.66 -5.37 -7.83
N PHE A 84 -3.57 -5.90 -8.66
CA PHE A 84 -5.00 -5.65 -8.52
C PHE A 84 -5.65 -6.63 -7.55
N TYR A 85 -6.55 -6.15 -6.71
CA TYR A 85 -7.35 -6.93 -5.76
C TYR A 85 -8.82 -7.06 -6.19
N ASP A 86 -9.34 -6.02 -6.83
CA ASP A 86 -10.68 -5.99 -7.39
C ASP A 86 -10.63 -5.24 -8.73
N PHE A 87 -11.43 -5.69 -9.69
CA PHE A 87 -11.44 -5.15 -11.05
C PHE A 87 -12.76 -5.45 -11.73
N GLN A 88 -13.54 -4.41 -11.99
CA GLN A 88 -14.80 -4.47 -12.72
C GLN A 88 -15.04 -3.15 -13.45
N LEU A 89 -14.68 -3.14 -14.73
CA LEU A 89 -15.00 -2.06 -15.67
C LEU A 89 -16.06 -2.53 -16.66
N GLU A 90 -16.60 -1.59 -17.44
CA GLU A 90 -17.39 -1.94 -18.62
C GLU A 90 -16.60 -2.87 -19.55
N LYS A 91 -17.27 -3.87 -20.12
CA LYS A 91 -16.66 -4.78 -21.08
C LYS A 91 -16.97 -4.31 -22.50
N SER A 92 -15.93 -4.12 -23.31
CA SER A 92 -16.04 -3.78 -24.73
C SER A 92 -15.00 -4.54 -25.56
N GLU A 93 -15.19 -4.55 -26.88
CA GLU A 93 -14.18 -5.06 -27.81
C GLU A 93 -12.93 -4.17 -27.73
N ASP A 94 -11.77 -4.80 -27.59
CA ASP A 94 -10.46 -4.13 -27.38
C ASP A 94 -10.43 -3.06 -26.27
N CYS A 95 -11.37 -3.12 -25.32
CA CYS A 95 -11.52 -2.16 -24.24
C CYS A 95 -11.68 -0.70 -24.72
N SER A 96 -12.40 -0.50 -25.82
CA SER A 96 -12.61 0.80 -26.46
C SER A 96 -13.41 1.82 -25.64
N PHE A 97 -14.18 1.37 -24.64
CA PHE A 97 -14.96 2.23 -23.75
C PHE A 97 -14.16 2.55 -22.48
N ASP A 98 -14.42 1.80 -21.39
CA ASP A 98 -13.72 1.98 -20.12
C ASP A 98 -12.51 1.08 -19.99
N TYR A 99 -11.39 1.61 -19.50
CA TYR A 99 -10.17 0.84 -19.40
C TYR A 99 -9.19 1.31 -18.34
N VAL A 100 -8.30 0.38 -17.97
CA VAL A 100 -7.01 0.68 -17.34
C VAL A 100 -5.88 0.34 -18.32
N SER A 101 -5.02 1.32 -18.60
CA SER A 101 -3.78 1.15 -19.37
C SER A 101 -2.56 1.32 -18.47
N LEU A 102 -1.55 0.48 -18.69
CA LEU A 102 -0.31 0.48 -17.91
C LEU A 102 0.89 0.74 -18.80
N PHE A 103 1.82 1.56 -18.33
CA PHE A 103 3.04 1.92 -19.06
C PHE A 103 4.29 1.79 -18.17
N ASP A 104 5.36 1.27 -18.75
CA ASP A 104 6.65 0.99 -18.11
C ASP A 104 7.52 2.25 -18.01
N GLY A 105 7.04 3.23 -17.26
CA GLY A 105 7.66 4.54 -17.06
C GLY A 105 6.63 5.61 -16.70
N PRO A 106 7.04 6.88 -16.59
CA PRO A 106 6.17 7.94 -16.07
C PRO A 106 5.14 8.50 -17.08
N SER A 107 5.19 8.09 -18.35
CA SER A 107 4.34 8.67 -19.41
C SER A 107 3.83 7.64 -20.40
N VAL A 108 2.77 8.00 -21.13
CA VAL A 108 2.15 7.17 -22.19
C VAL A 108 3.05 6.91 -23.40
N SER A 109 4.20 7.58 -23.49
CA SER A 109 5.20 7.31 -24.54
C SER A 109 6.13 6.14 -24.20
N HIS A 110 6.07 5.62 -22.97
CA HIS A 110 6.85 4.46 -22.54
C HIS A 110 6.20 3.15 -23.01
N ARG A 111 6.94 2.05 -22.88
CA ARG A 111 6.48 0.72 -23.30
C ARG A 111 5.14 0.39 -22.65
N HIS A 112 4.15 0.07 -23.47
CA HIS A 112 2.84 -0.34 -23.01
C HIS A 112 2.89 -1.75 -22.40
N LEU A 113 2.40 -1.89 -21.18
CA LEU A 113 2.40 -3.13 -20.40
C LEU A 113 1.09 -3.90 -20.51
N GLY A 114 -0.01 -3.21 -20.79
CA GLY A 114 -1.31 -3.84 -20.96
C GLY A 114 -2.48 -2.86 -20.91
N HIS A 115 -3.60 -3.29 -21.49
CA HIS A 115 -4.85 -2.56 -21.61
C HIS A 115 -5.99 -3.49 -21.21
N PHE A 116 -6.75 -3.12 -20.19
CA PHE A 116 -7.66 -4.03 -19.49
C PHE A 116 -9.03 -3.40 -19.23
N CYS A 117 -10.08 -4.20 -19.34
CA CYS A 117 -11.47 -3.85 -19.06
C CYS A 117 -12.30 -5.10 -18.71
N GLY A 118 -13.60 -4.93 -18.44
CA GLY A 118 -14.48 -6.01 -18.00
C GLY A 118 -14.25 -6.43 -16.54
N GLY A 119 -14.66 -7.67 -16.21
CA GLY A 119 -14.62 -8.20 -14.83
C GLY A 119 -13.47 -9.16 -14.52
N THR A 120 -12.53 -9.36 -15.46
CA THR A 120 -11.39 -10.25 -15.24
C THR A 120 -10.23 -9.45 -14.66
N LYS A 121 -9.71 -9.89 -13.51
CA LYS A 121 -8.58 -9.27 -12.84
C LYS A 121 -7.34 -9.25 -13.77
N PRO A 122 -6.67 -8.10 -13.95
CA PRO A 122 -5.38 -8.05 -14.65
C PRO A 122 -4.31 -8.91 -13.94
N PRO A 123 -3.30 -9.40 -14.68
CA PRO A 123 -2.17 -10.09 -14.08
C PRO A 123 -1.34 -9.13 -13.21
N ASP A 124 -0.53 -9.69 -12.31
CA ASP A 124 0.45 -8.92 -11.55
C ASP A 124 1.51 -8.35 -12.51
N ILE A 125 1.83 -7.07 -12.34
CA ILE A 125 2.74 -6.34 -13.23
C ILE A 125 4.02 -5.97 -12.48
N VAL A 126 5.16 -6.14 -13.14
CA VAL A 126 6.46 -5.67 -12.66
C VAL A 126 7.04 -4.75 -13.74
N SER A 127 7.37 -3.50 -13.38
CA SER A 127 8.05 -2.57 -14.28
C SER A 127 9.51 -2.99 -14.51
N SER A 128 10.11 -2.50 -15.59
CA SER A 128 11.56 -2.57 -15.81
C SER A 128 12.30 -1.35 -15.25
N THR A 129 11.57 -0.28 -14.92
CA THR A 129 12.11 0.95 -14.34
C THR A 129 11.58 1.18 -12.92
N ASN A 130 12.06 2.22 -12.24
CA ASN A 130 11.53 2.63 -10.94
C ASN A 130 10.21 3.42 -11.01
N GLN A 131 9.61 3.51 -12.19
CA GLN A 131 8.36 4.23 -12.42
C GLN A 131 7.36 3.39 -13.22
N LEU A 132 6.08 3.49 -12.86
CA LEU A 132 4.99 2.85 -13.59
C LEU A 132 3.81 3.83 -13.65
N LEU A 133 3.25 4.03 -14.84
CA LEU A 133 2.07 4.85 -15.04
C LEU A 133 0.84 3.94 -15.18
N LEU A 134 -0.17 4.19 -14.35
CA LEU A 134 -1.53 3.68 -14.52
C LEU A 134 -2.43 4.80 -15.02
N VAL A 135 -3.10 4.58 -16.15
CA VAL A 135 -4.13 5.46 -16.68
C VAL A 135 -5.47 4.75 -16.62
N PHE A 136 -6.45 5.36 -15.96
CA PHE A 136 -7.84 4.93 -15.98
C PHE A 136 -8.66 5.94 -16.79
N LYS A 137 -9.47 5.44 -17.72
CA LYS A 137 -10.46 6.26 -18.43
C LYS A 137 -11.82 5.60 -18.43
N SER A 138 -12.88 6.41 -18.36
CA SER A 138 -14.26 5.99 -18.61
C SER A 138 -14.94 6.86 -19.66
N ASP A 139 -15.92 6.29 -20.36
CA ASP A 139 -16.72 6.98 -21.37
C ASP A 139 -17.97 7.66 -20.77
N PHE A 140 -18.94 8.06 -21.60
CA PHE A 140 -20.09 8.83 -21.14
C PHE A 140 -21.19 8.01 -20.42
N ASN A 141 -21.15 6.68 -20.43
CA ASN A 141 -22.18 5.83 -19.84
C ASN A 141 -21.62 4.51 -19.26
N ILE A 142 -22.47 3.74 -18.57
CA ILE A 142 -22.18 2.36 -18.10
C ILE A 142 -20.91 2.28 -17.24
N GLY A 143 -21.04 2.63 -15.95
CA GLY A 143 -19.97 2.41 -14.97
C GLY A 143 -20.03 1.05 -14.28
N GLY A 144 -18.88 0.56 -13.84
CA GLY A 144 -18.74 -0.55 -12.88
C GLY A 144 -18.20 -0.07 -11.53
N ARG A 145 -18.04 -1.00 -10.58
CA ARG A 145 -17.44 -0.70 -9.25
C ARG A 145 -15.99 -0.22 -9.35
N GLY A 146 -15.33 -0.44 -10.48
CA GLY A 146 -13.98 0.04 -10.75
C GLY A 146 -12.90 -0.91 -10.30
N PHE A 147 -11.81 -0.39 -9.74
CA PHE A 147 -10.68 -1.20 -9.33
C PHE A 147 -10.09 -0.77 -8.00
N LYS A 148 -9.46 -1.72 -7.33
CA LYS A 148 -8.59 -1.49 -6.17
C LYS A 148 -7.29 -2.25 -6.37
N ALA A 149 -6.17 -1.55 -6.22
CA ALA A 149 -4.83 -2.08 -6.44
C ALA A 149 -3.85 -1.54 -5.41
N SER A 150 -2.73 -2.24 -5.24
CA SER A 150 -1.57 -1.72 -4.51
C SER A 150 -0.31 -1.85 -5.35
N TYR A 151 0.60 -0.91 -5.16
CA TYR A 151 1.95 -1.01 -5.68
C TYR A 151 2.96 -1.22 -4.55
N PHE A 152 4.08 -1.82 -4.90
CA PHE A 152 5.18 -2.13 -3.99
C PHE A 152 6.50 -1.87 -4.71
N SER A 153 7.46 -1.31 -3.97
CA SER A 153 8.86 -1.25 -4.38
C SER A 153 9.48 -2.63 -4.26
N GLY A 154 10.41 -2.94 -5.16
CA GLY A 154 11.38 -4.02 -4.94
C GLY A 154 12.30 -3.75 -3.75
N GLU A 155 12.37 -2.51 -3.23
CA GLU A 155 13.04 -2.21 -1.97
C GLU A 155 12.12 -2.54 -0.80
N CYS A 156 12.57 -3.47 0.02
CA CYS A 156 11.98 -3.79 1.31
C CYS A 156 13.04 -3.70 2.40
N GLN A 157 13.96 -2.75 2.25
CA GLN A 157 14.95 -2.39 3.26
C GLN A 157 14.42 -1.23 4.11
N GLN A 158 14.27 -1.42 5.41
CA GLN A 158 13.74 -0.39 6.31
C GLN A 158 14.49 -0.39 7.65
N VAL A 159 14.64 0.80 8.22
CA VAL A 159 15.20 1.00 9.57
C VAL A 159 14.14 1.66 10.45
N PHE A 160 13.79 1.02 11.55
CA PHE A 160 12.83 1.51 12.52
C PHE A 160 13.55 1.99 13.79
N THR A 161 13.38 3.27 14.10
CA THR A 161 13.99 3.92 15.28
C THR A 161 12.97 4.31 16.36
N ALA A 162 11.67 4.21 16.06
CA ALA A 162 10.61 4.45 17.03
C ALA A 162 10.64 3.40 18.15
N ILE A 163 10.26 3.77 19.37
CA ILE A 163 10.26 2.85 20.53
C ILE A 163 9.36 1.64 20.30
N THR A 164 8.15 1.86 19.78
CA THR A 164 7.24 0.79 19.40
C THR A 164 6.93 0.89 17.91
N GLY A 165 6.53 -0.23 17.33
CA GLY A 165 6.12 -0.27 15.94
C GLY A 165 5.76 -1.67 15.49
N ASN A 166 5.40 -1.77 14.22
CA ASN A 166 5.13 -3.03 13.55
C ASN A 166 5.61 -2.94 12.11
N PHE A 167 5.87 -4.10 11.52
CA PHE A 167 6.18 -4.25 10.11
C PHE A 167 5.70 -5.60 9.60
N SER A 168 5.59 -5.73 8.29
CA SER A 168 5.09 -6.95 7.65
C SER A 168 5.95 -7.29 6.44
N SER A 169 5.88 -8.54 6.01
CA SER A 169 6.36 -8.91 4.68
C SER A 169 5.64 -8.09 3.60
N PRO A 170 6.25 -7.87 2.43
CA PRO A 170 5.60 -7.15 1.34
C PRO A 170 4.26 -7.79 0.99
N ARG A 171 3.27 -6.97 0.61
CA ARG A 171 1.90 -7.39 0.21
C ARG A 171 1.02 -8.00 1.31
N TYR A 172 1.52 -8.23 2.53
CA TYR A 172 0.74 -8.78 3.65
C TYR A 172 -0.60 -8.03 3.84
N PRO A 173 -1.75 -8.72 4.03
CA PRO A 173 -1.92 -10.17 4.27
C PRO A 173 -2.03 -11.05 3.01
N ASN A 174 -1.71 -10.47 1.84
CA ASN A 174 -1.61 -11.22 0.58
C ASN A 174 -0.23 -11.85 0.43
N ILE A 175 -0.11 -12.68 -0.60
CA ILE A 175 1.11 -13.43 -0.89
C ILE A 175 2.26 -12.48 -1.22
N TYR A 176 3.42 -12.67 -0.57
CA TYR A 176 4.62 -11.86 -0.83
C TYR A 176 5.19 -12.16 -2.23
N PRO A 177 5.92 -11.21 -2.86
CA PRO A 177 6.56 -11.47 -4.14
C PRO A 177 7.66 -12.52 -4.04
N ASN A 178 7.82 -13.33 -5.09
CA ASN A 178 8.98 -14.21 -5.25
C ASN A 178 10.25 -13.40 -5.57
N ASN A 179 11.42 -14.00 -5.37
CA ASN A 179 12.75 -13.50 -5.72
C ASN A 179 13.05 -12.15 -5.06
N ILE A 180 12.73 -12.04 -3.77
CA ILE A 180 12.96 -10.85 -2.94
C ILE A 180 13.99 -11.15 -1.84
N ASN A 181 14.71 -10.12 -1.46
CA ASN A 181 15.58 -10.14 -0.28
C ASN A 181 15.35 -8.85 0.52
N CYS A 182 14.57 -8.97 1.59
CA CYS A 182 14.07 -7.85 2.38
C CYS A 182 14.75 -7.78 3.73
N HIS A 183 15.06 -6.56 4.18
CA HIS A 183 15.80 -6.33 5.41
C HIS A 183 15.07 -5.32 6.29
N TRP A 184 14.69 -5.70 7.50
CA TRP A 184 14.16 -4.76 8.50
C TRP A 184 15.11 -4.68 9.68
N THR A 185 15.61 -3.48 9.96
CA THR A 185 16.43 -3.22 11.15
C THR A 185 15.60 -2.49 12.18
N VAL A 186 15.45 -3.05 13.38
CA VAL A 186 14.90 -2.33 14.53
C VAL A 186 16.06 -1.85 15.37
N GLN A 187 16.22 -0.53 15.46
CA GLN A 187 17.32 0.14 16.14
C GLN A 187 16.79 1.02 17.28
N GLN A 188 17.05 0.62 18.52
CA GLN A 188 16.69 1.40 19.71
C GLN A 188 17.88 2.24 20.20
N PRO A 189 17.64 3.24 21.07
CA PRO A 189 18.71 3.99 21.73
C PRO A 189 19.67 3.07 22.52
N PRO A 190 20.92 3.49 22.76
CA PRO A 190 21.83 2.75 23.63
C PRO A 190 21.23 2.49 25.02
N GLY A 191 21.45 1.29 25.56
CA GLY A 191 20.88 0.85 26.84
C GLY A 191 19.42 0.37 26.79
N TYR A 192 18.82 0.31 25.60
CA TYR A 192 17.51 -0.31 25.38
C TYR A 192 17.67 -1.72 24.81
N ARG A 193 16.68 -2.56 25.07
CA ARG A 193 16.52 -3.89 24.46
C ARG A 193 15.22 -3.91 23.65
N VAL A 194 15.17 -4.74 22.62
CA VAL A 194 14.06 -4.89 21.70
C VAL A 194 13.32 -6.18 22.04
N LYS A 195 12.06 -6.07 22.46
CA LYS A 195 11.13 -7.19 22.55
C LYS A 195 10.35 -7.30 21.24
N VAL A 196 10.27 -8.50 20.67
CA VAL A 196 9.58 -8.73 19.40
C VAL A 196 8.62 -9.90 19.52
N GLN A 197 7.48 -9.79 18.83
CA GLN A 197 6.47 -10.82 18.71
C GLN A 197 5.97 -10.90 17.27
N PHE A 198 5.95 -12.12 16.72
CA PHE A 198 5.23 -12.41 15.48
C PHE A 198 3.74 -12.58 15.80
N LEU A 199 2.91 -11.82 15.09
CA LEU A 199 1.45 -11.85 15.18
C LEU A 199 0.84 -12.77 14.12
N HIS A 200 1.54 -12.97 13.01
CA HIS A 200 1.24 -13.94 11.96
C HIS A 200 2.55 -14.40 11.32
N PHE A 201 2.63 -15.66 10.90
CA PHE A 201 3.79 -16.19 10.18
C PHE A 201 3.40 -17.37 9.30
N GLU A 202 3.61 -17.22 7.99
CA GLU A 202 3.37 -18.25 6.99
C GLU A 202 4.27 -18.01 5.77
N LEU A 203 5.29 -18.84 5.60
CA LEU A 203 6.18 -18.86 4.43
C LEU A 203 6.09 -20.20 3.70
N GLU A 204 6.80 -20.37 2.59
CA GLU A 204 7.02 -21.69 2.00
C GLU A 204 7.59 -22.64 3.06
N ALA A 205 7.04 -23.86 3.12
CA ALA A 205 7.48 -24.88 4.05
C ALA A 205 8.81 -25.53 3.59
N ARG A 206 9.47 -26.21 4.53
CA ARG A 206 10.69 -26.98 4.24
C ARG A 206 10.41 -28.09 3.23
N ASP A 207 11.46 -28.48 2.51
CA ASP A 207 11.42 -29.73 1.76
C ASP A 207 11.31 -30.92 2.73
N SER A 208 10.48 -31.90 2.37
CA SER A 208 10.47 -33.24 2.98
C SER A 208 11.85 -33.92 3.10
N LEU A 209 12.82 -33.54 2.27
CA LEU A 209 14.18 -34.10 2.25
C LEU A 209 15.20 -33.30 3.07
N SER A 210 14.88 -32.08 3.50
CA SER A 210 15.78 -31.23 4.30
C SER A 210 15.02 -30.54 5.43
N ASP A 211 15.42 -30.77 6.68
CA ASP A 211 14.88 -30.05 7.85
C ASP A 211 15.35 -28.57 7.93
N ALA A 212 15.97 -28.06 6.87
CA ALA A 212 16.41 -26.67 6.76
C ALA A 212 15.40 -25.81 5.99
N CYS A 213 15.34 -24.53 6.35
CA CYS A 213 14.57 -23.52 5.63
C CYS A 213 15.37 -22.99 4.42
N ASP A 214 15.48 -23.82 3.39
CA ASP A 214 16.35 -23.58 2.22
C ASP A 214 15.65 -22.84 1.06
N TYR A 215 14.32 -22.84 1.04
CA TYR A 215 13.52 -22.09 0.07
C TYR A 215 13.27 -20.66 0.59
N ASP A 216 12.07 -20.39 1.09
CA ASP A 216 11.73 -19.12 1.71
C ASP A 216 12.00 -19.15 3.21
N PHE A 217 12.67 -18.12 3.74
CA PHE A 217 12.92 -18.03 5.17
C PHE A 217 13.02 -16.60 5.68
N VAL A 218 12.71 -16.44 6.97
CA VAL A 218 13.11 -15.27 7.75
C VAL A 218 14.28 -15.66 8.65
N ALA A 219 15.41 -14.98 8.48
CA ALA A 219 16.53 -15.03 9.41
C ALA A 219 16.48 -13.83 10.35
N ILE A 220 16.74 -14.06 11.64
CA ILE A 220 16.78 -12.99 12.65
C ILE A 220 18.17 -12.93 13.26
N PHE A 221 18.76 -11.74 13.28
CA PHE A 221 20.05 -11.45 13.86
C PHE A 221 19.91 -10.50 15.05
N ASP A 222 20.67 -10.78 16.12
CA ASP A 222 20.83 -9.93 17.29
C ASP A 222 22.25 -9.39 17.34
N GLY A 223 22.40 -8.11 17.01
CA GLY A 223 23.68 -7.58 16.54
C GLY A 223 24.13 -8.32 15.28
N ASP A 224 25.27 -9.00 15.37
CA ASP A 224 25.85 -9.81 14.29
C ASP A 224 25.59 -11.32 14.47
N THR A 225 24.93 -11.71 15.57
CA THR A 225 24.66 -13.12 15.88
C THR A 225 23.37 -13.58 15.20
N LEU A 226 23.43 -14.62 14.36
CA LEU A 226 22.24 -15.28 13.82
C LEU A 226 21.52 -16.05 14.93
N LEU A 227 20.29 -15.68 15.23
CA LEU A 227 19.44 -16.39 16.20
C LEU A 227 18.80 -17.64 15.59
N GLY A 228 18.48 -17.61 14.30
CA GLY A 228 17.87 -18.74 13.60
C GLY A 228 17.28 -18.36 12.25
N LYS A 229 16.77 -19.38 11.55
CA LYS A 229 15.98 -19.27 10.33
C LYS A 229 14.64 -19.98 10.53
N TRP A 230 13.56 -19.35 10.10
CA TRP A 230 12.20 -19.86 10.22
C TRP A 230 11.48 -19.82 8.87
N CYS A 231 10.59 -20.76 8.64
CA CYS A 231 9.85 -20.96 7.39
C CYS A 231 8.58 -21.79 7.65
N GLY A 232 7.76 -22.04 6.63
CA GLY A 232 6.48 -22.72 6.79
C GLY A 232 5.57 -21.99 7.79
N GLN A 233 4.95 -22.76 8.69
CA GLN A 233 4.19 -22.24 9.83
C GLN A 233 4.96 -22.33 11.16
N ASP A 234 6.26 -22.66 11.10
CA ASP A 234 7.13 -22.70 12.28
C ASP A 234 7.52 -21.28 12.70
N GLN A 235 6.60 -20.61 13.38
CA GLN A 235 6.76 -19.22 13.78
C GLN A 235 7.96 -19.01 14.75
N PRO A 236 8.75 -17.94 14.60
CA PRO A 236 9.75 -17.55 15.59
C PRO A 236 9.13 -17.30 16.98
N PRO A 237 9.77 -17.74 18.08
CA PRO A 237 9.29 -17.44 19.42
C PRO A 237 9.35 -15.93 19.71
N SER A 238 8.59 -15.49 20.71
CA SER A 238 8.77 -14.13 21.24
C SER A 238 10.18 -13.97 21.79
N LEU A 239 10.88 -12.94 21.35
CA LEU A 239 12.31 -12.76 21.59
C LEU A 239 12.59 -11.42 22.28
N LEU A 240 13.69 -11.40 23.04
CA LEU A 240 14.23 -10.21 23.67
C LEU A 240 15.71 -10.10 23.29
N SER A 241 16.06 -9.11 22.47
CA SER A 241 17.43 -8.90 21.99
C SER A 241 18.40 -8.72 23.16
N SER A 242 19.66 -9.10 23.00
CA SER A 242 20.74 -8.86 23.96
C SER A 242 21.21 -7.41 23.94
N GLY A 243 21.18 -6.77 22.77
CA GLY A 243 21.52 -5.37 22.57
C GLY A 243 20.32 -4.51 22.16
N ASN A 244 20.61 -3.38 21.53
CA ASN A 244 19.62 -2.40 21.05
C ASN A 244 19.29 -2.54 19.55
N ARG A 245 19.74 -3.61 18.89
CA ARG A 245 19.58 -3.80 17.44
C ARG A 245 19.17 -5.22 17.10
N LEU A 246 18.11 -5.35 16.29
CA LEU A 246 17.73 -6.59 15.63
C LEU A 246 17.65 -6.37 14.11
N LEU A 247 18.09 -7.35 13.33
CA LEU A 247 17.95 -7.40 11.88
C LEU A 247 17.12 -8.62 11.48
N PHE A 248 16.10 -8.39 10.66
CA PHE A 248 15.25 -9.41 10.07
C PHE A 248 15.54 -9.46 8.58
N VAL A 249 15.80 -10.66 8.04
CA VAL A 249 16.06 -10.88 6.62
C VAL A 249 15.06 -11.88 6.08
N LEU A 250 14.14 -11.45 5.21
CA LEU A 250 13.31 -12.35 4.41
C LEU A 250 14.01 -12.62 3.09
N SER A 251 14.33 -13.88 2.83
CA SER A 251 14.80 -14.34 1.53
C SER A 251 13.72 -15.23 0.93
N ALA A 252 13.24 -14.91 -0.27
CA ALA A 252 12.30 -15.74 -1.01
C ALA A 252 12.86 -16.16 -2.36
N ASP A 253 12.63 -17.41 -2.74
CA ASP A 253 13.10 -18.01 -3.97
C ASP A 253 12.23 -17.62 -5.18
N ARG A 254 12.38 -18.25 -6.35
CA ARG A 254 11.67 -17.85 -7.58
C ARG A 254 10.18 -18.25 -7.61
N LYS A 255 9.68 -19.05 -6.69
CA LYS A 255 8.32 -19.61 -6.71
C LYS A 255 7.76 -19.78 -5.29
N SER A 256 6.54 -20.31 -5.21
CA SER A 256 5.97 -20.84 -3.95
C SER A 256 5.82 -19.88 -2.75
N ALA A 257 5.67 -18.58 -2.97
CA ALA A 257 5.37 -17.66 -1.87
C ALA A 257 4.03 -17.94 -1.14
N SER A 258 3.98 -17.57 0.14
CA SER A 258 2.78 -17.61 0.98
C SER A 258 2.37 -16.22 1.52
N ARG A 259 1.43 -16.13 2.47
CA ARG A 259 0.86 -14.88 3.00
C ARG A 259 1.87 -14.01 3.74
N GLY A 260 2.97 -14.61 4.19
CA GLY A 260 4.06 -13.92 4.87
C GLY A 260 3.81 -13.71 6.35
N PHE A 261 4.30 -12.60 6.88
CA PHE A 261 4.33 -12.37 8.33
C PHE A 261 3.96 -10.95 8.72
N HIS A 262 3.53 -10.81 9.97
CA HIS A 262 3.31 -9.53 10.63
C HIS A 262 3.99 -9.54 12.01
N VAL A 263 4.79 -8.52 12.29
CA VAL A 263 5.64 -8.42 13.47
C VAL A 263 5.33 -7.15 14.22
N SER A 264 5.26 -7.26 15.55
CA SER A 264 5.19 -6.13 16.49
C SER A 264 6.46 -6.09 17.34
N TYR A 265 6.97 -4.90 17.62
CA TYR A 265 8.14 -4.72 18.47
C TYR A 265 7.95 -3.57 19.48
N ALA A 266 8.68 -3.67 20.60
CA ALA A 266 8.75 -2.64 21.62
C ALA A 266 10.16 -2.56 22.23
N GLY A 267 10.67 -1.34 22.33
CA GLY A 267 11.89 -1.02 23.05
C GLY A 267 11.62 -0.80 24.52
N GLY A 268 12.47 -1.37 25.38
CA GLY A 268 12.46 -1.16 26.82
C GLY A 268 13.84 -0.81 27.32
N LYS A 269 13.94 0.18 28.23
CA LYS A 269 15.21 0.50 28.88
C LYS A 269 15.64 -0.67 29.75
N GLN A 270 16.90 -1.06 29.64
CA GLN A 270 17.46 -2.07 30.54
C GLN A 270 17.54 -1.46 31.94
N ASN A 271 16.81 -2.04 32.89
CA ASN A 271 17.08 -1.75 34.30
C ASN A 271 18.42 -2.43 34.62
N THR A 272 19.43 -1.61 34.90
CA THR A 272 20.74 -2.04 35.43
C THR A 272 20.58 -2.75 36.75
#